data_AF-A0A3S0MCE2-F1
#
_entry.id   AF-A0A3S0MCE2-F1
#
_cell.length_a   1.000
_cell.length_b   1.000
_cell.length_c   1.000
_cell.angle_alpha   90.00
_cell.angle_beta   90.00
_cell.angle_gamma   90.00
#
_symmetry.space_group_name_H-M   'P 1'
#
loop_
_entity.id
_entity.type
_entity.pdbx_description
1 polymer ?
#
loop_
_entity_poly.entity_id
_entity_poly.type
_entity_poly.pdbx_seq_one_letter_code
_entity_poly.pdbx_strand_id
1 'polypeptide(L)'
;MKNINFDFLKPTIIFSIIGIFIPGFTAMGLVGTQMLLSSVGIECTVAWKIIWTSTIILGIVSPVIFIKYIRNITDEKLKTLKTKLTIFNLVEYVCIQSSIGSLFSNSNTLCYGSGGQNGLELVFTAWLALPILIVMSIVFNRIISRNENTAD
;
A
#
# COMPACT_ATOMS: atom_id res chain seq x y z
N MET A 1 11.75 30.56 5.20
CA MET A 1 10.74 29.66 4.60
C MET A 1 9.80 29.24 5.75
N LYS A 2 8.48 29.15 5.57
CA LYS A 2 7.56 28.88 6.69
C LYS A 2 7.70 27.41 7.12
N ASN A 3 7.84 27.14 8.42
CA ASN A 3 7.92 25.78 8.98
C ASN A 3 6.71 24.94 8.51
N ILE A 4 6.97 23.87 7.76
CA ILE A 4 5.95 22.92 7.31
C ILE A 4 5.93 21.79 8.35
N ASN A 5 5.30 22.07 9.49
CA ASN A 5 5.07 21.07 10.51
C ASN A 5 3.81 20.25 10.16
N PHE A 6 3.97 19.27 9.28
CA PHE A 6 2.93 18.28 8.98
C PHE A 6 3.30 16.93 9.59
N ASP A 7 2.45 16.44 10.49
CA ASP A 7 2.60 15.11 11.08
C ASP A 7 1.92 14.05 10.20
N PHE A 8 2.73 13.21 9.54
CA PHE A 8 2.30 12.08 8.74
C PHE A 8 1.76 10.91 9.59
N LEU A 9 2.13 10.83 10.87
CA LEU A 9 1.80 9.70 11.73
C LEU A 9 0.30 9.69 12.09
N LYS A 10 -0.23 10.81 12.56
CA LYS A 10 -1.64 10.94 12.95
C LYS A 10 -2.64 10.49 11.86
N PRO A 11 -2.58 10.98 10.61
CA PRO A 11 -3.46 10.50 9.54
C PRO A 11 -3.23 9.04 9.17
N THR A 12 -1.99 8.53 9.26
CA THR A 12 -1.70 7.11 9.00
C THR A 12 -2.23 6.18 10.09
N ILE A 13 -2.22 6.60 11.37
CA ILE A 13 -2.88 5.85 12.46
C ILE A 13 -4.39 5.81 12.23
N ILE A 14 -5.02 6.93 11.87
CA ILE A 14 -6.46 6.97 11.54
C ILE A 14 -6.76 6.01 10.38
N PHE A 15 -5.96 6.07 9.32
CA PHE A 15 -6.07 5.13 8.21
C PHE A 15 -5.92 3.68 8.69
N SER A 16 -4.96 3.40 9.58
CA SER A 16 -4.69 2.05 10.06
C SER A 16 -5.83 1.49 10.91
N ILE A 17 -6.46 2.31 11.75
CA ILE A 17 -7.64 1.93 12.52
C ILE A 17 -8.78 1.50 11.58
N ILE A 18 -9.05 2.29 10.53
CA ILE A 18 -10.03 1.93 9.49
C ILE A 18 -9.57 0.67 8.73
N GLY A 19 -8.26 0.60 8.48
CA GLY A 19 -7.50 -0.48 7.84
C GLY A 19 -7.68 -1.86 8.48
N ILE A 20 -8.03 -1.93 9.76
CA ILE A 20 -8.31 -3.19 10.47
C ILE A 20 -9.60 -3.85 9.96
N PHE A 21 -10.59 -3.05 9.55
CA PHE A 21 -11.94 -3.51 9.17
C PHE A 21 -12.12 -3.72 7.67
N ILE A 22 -11.21 -3.19 6.83
CA ILE A 22 -11.27 -3.29 5.38
C ILE A 22 -10.46 -4.41 4.67
N PRO A 23 -9.69 -5.32 5.33
CA PRO A 23 -8.92 -6.35 4.64
C PRO A 23 -9.71 -7.21 3.66
N GLY A 24 -10.98 -7.49 4.01
CA GLY A 24 -11.87 -8.27 3.16
C GLY A 24 -12.15 -7.58 1.83
N PHE A 25 -12.33 -6.26 1.83
CA PHE A 25 -12.58 -5.49 0.60
C PHE A 25 -11.36 -5.46 -0.30
N THR A 26 -10.17 -5.32 0.25
CA THR A 26 -8.94 -5.33 -0.55
C THR A 26 -8.60 -6.73 -1.06
N ALA A 27 -8.86 -7.77 -0.28
CA ALA A 27 -8.76 -9.16 -0.74
C ALA A 27 -9.74 -9.42 -1.90
N MET A 28 -11.01 -8.98 -1.78
CA MET A 28 -11.98 -9.03 -2.88
C MET A 28 -11.51 -8.24 -4.10
N GLY A 29 -10.89 -7.08 -3.90
CA GLY A 29 -10.31 -6.28 -4.99
C GLY A 29 -9.19 -7.01 -5.74
N LEU A 30 -8.30 -7.71 -5.02
CA LEU A 30 -7.24 -8.52 -5.61
C LEU A 30 -7.79 -9.71 -6.39
N VAL A 31 -8.75 -10.44 -5.81
CA VAL A 31 -9.44 -11.55 -6.49
C VAL A 31 -10.21 -11.04 -7.71
N GLY A 32 -10.91 -9.92 -7.60
CA GLY A 32 -11.61 -9.28 -8.72
C GLY A 32 -10.66 -8.87 -9.84
N THR A 33 -9.47 -8.36 -9.50
CA THR A 33 -8.42 -8.05 -10.47
C THR A 33 -7.94 -9.31 -11.20
N GLN A 34 -7.76 -10.42 -10.47
CA GLN A 34 -7.43 -11.70 -11.08
C GLN A 34 -8.53 -12.16 -12.04
N MET A 35 -9.80 -12.09 -11.62
CA MET A 35 -10.93 -12.46 -12.46
C MET A 35 -11.02 -11.61 -13.73
N LEU A 36 -10.73 -10.31 -13.66
CA LEU A 36 -10.67 -9.43 -14.83
C LEU A 36 -9.54 -9.80 -15.79
N LEU A 37 -8.36 -10.16 -15.27
CA LEU A 37 -7.27 -10.64 -16.12
C LEU A 37 -7.66 -11.98 -16.79
N SER A 38 -8.36 -12.84 -16.07
CA SER A 38 -8.83 -14.11 -16.65
C SER A 38 -9.97 -13.94 -17.65
N SER A 39 -10.81 -12.91 -17.53
CA SER A 39 -11.86 -12.64 -18.52
C SER A 39 -11.30 -12.17 -19.87
N VAL A 40 -10.09 -11.63 -19.91
CA VAL A 40 -9.36 -11.30 -21.15
C VAL A 40 -8.48 -12.46 -21.66
N GLY A 41 -8.61 -13.66 -21.07
CA GLY A 41 -7.95 -14.87 -21.54
C GLY A 41 -6.63 -15.21 -20.85
N ILE A 42 -6.24 -14.51 -19.77
CA ILE A 42 -5.02 -14.83 -19.02
C ILE A 42 -5.30 -15.98 -18.04
N GLU A 43 -4.49 -17.04 -18.09
CA GLU A 43 -4.58 -18.13 -17.14
C GLU A 43 -4.51 -17.63 -15.69
N CYS A 44 -5.37 -18.17 -14.80
CA CYS A 44 -5.48 -17.70 -13.42
C CYS A 44 -4.13 -17.64 -12.69
N THR A 45 -3.27 -18.64 -12.88
CA THR A 45 -1.97 -18.71 -12.22
C THR A 45 -1.02 -17.62 -12.72
N VAL A 46 -1.06 -17.33 -14.01
CA VAL A 46 -0.33 -16.24 -14.65
C VAL A 46 -0.86 -14.89 -14.19
N ALA A 47 -2.18 -14.74 -14.07
CA ALA A 47 -2.80 -13.52 -13.55
C ALA A 47 -2.35 -13.20 -12.12
N TRP A 48 -2.30 -14.19 -11.22
CA TRP A 48 -1.74 -13.99 -9.87
C TRP A 48 -0.27 -13.60 -9.88
N LYS A 49 0.56 -14.21 -10.72
CA LYS A 49 1.97 -13.82 -10.87
C LYS A 49 2.13 -12.39 -11.36
N ILE A 50 1.29 -11.95 -12.30
CA ILE A 50 1.26 -10.56 -12.78
C ILE A 50 0.89 -9.62 -11.64
N ILE A 51 -0.18 -9.93 -10.90
CA ILE A 51 -0.63 -9.13 -9.76
C ILE A 51 0.52 -8.98 -8.76
N TRP A 52 1.09 -10.09 -8.28
CA TRP A 52 2.18 -10.06 -7.30
C TRP A 52 3.40 -9.31 -7.79
N THR A 53 3.83 -9.55 -9.02
CA THR A 53 4.99 -8.84 -9.60
C THR A 53 4.71 -7.35 -9.68
N SER A 54 3.53 -6.95 -10.15
CA SER A 54 3.15 -5.54 -10.26
C SER A 54 3.03 -4.86 -8.90
N THR A 55 2.48 -5.53 -7.89
CA THR A 55 2.35 -4.98 -6.53
C THR A 55 3.67 -4.88 -5.80
N ILE A 56 4.62 -5.79 -6.05
CA ILE A 56 5.99 -5.68 -5.52
C ILE A 56 6.67 -4.45 -6.12
N ILE A 57 6.61 -4.30 -7.45
CA ILE A 57 7.23 -3.15 -8.13
C ILE A 57 6.59 -1.85 -7.63
N LEU A 58 5.26 -1.79 -7.58
CA LEU A 58 4.54 -0.61 -7.10
C LEU A 58 4.85 -0.31 -5.63
N GLY A 59 4.87 -1.31 -4.74
CA GLY A 59 5.20 -1.11 -3.32
C GLY A 59 6.62 -0.61 -3.09
N ILE A 60 7.57 -0.88 -4.00
CA ILE A 60 8.91 -0.30 -3.92
C ILE A 60 8.96 1.12 -4.51
N VAL A 61 8.27 1.33 -5.63
CA VAL A 61 8.31 2.60 -6.37
C VAL A 61 7.48 3.69 -5.69
N SER A 62 6.34 3.34 -5.10
CA SER A 62 5.40 4.31 -4.51
C SER A 62 6.03 5.12 -3.36
N PRO A 63 6.75 4.51 -2.39
CA PRO A 63 7.42 5.25 -1.32
C PRO A 63 8.48 6.20 -1.87
N VAL A 64 9.23 5.80 -2.91
CA VAL A 64 10.25 6.64 -3.54
C VAL A 64 9.61 7.87 -4.21
N ILE A 65 8.49 7.68 -4.92
CA ILE A 65 7.75 8.79 -5.53
C ILE A 65 7.19 9.73 -4.46
N PHE A 66 6.63 9.18 -3.38
CA PHE A 66 6.07 9.98 -2.28
C PHE A 66 7.16 10.76 -1.54
N ILE A 67 8.33 10.16 -1.31
CA ILE A 67 9.50 10.84 -0.73
C ILE A 67 9.93 12.03 -1.60
N LYS A 68 10.01 11.86 -2.93
CA LYS A 68 10.32 12.95 -3.85
C LYS A 68 9.26 14.05 -3.79
N TYR A 69 7.98 13.68 -3.65
CA TYR A 69 6.88 14.63 -3.52
C TYR A 69 7.00 15.49 -2.25
N ILE A 70 7.21 14.87 -1.09
CA ILE A 70 7.32 15.59 0.19
C ILE A 70 8.58 16.44 0.28
N ARG A 71 9.68 16.05 -0.40
CA ARG A 71 10.91 16.85 -0.42
C ARG A 71 10.76 18.17 -1.18
N ASN A 72 9.89 18.20 -2.19
CA ASN A 72 9.65 19.37 -3.05
C ASN A 72 8.29 20.01 -2.75
N ILE A 73 7.90 20.02 -1.47
CA ILE A 73 6.60 20.52 -1.04
C ILE A 73 6.59 22.05 -1.02
N THR A 74 5.48 22.63 -1.47
CA THR A 74 5.19 24.06 -1.47
C THR A 74 3.89 24.30 -0.69
N ASP A 75 3.59 25.55 -0.34
CA ASP A 75 2.35 25.90 0.38
C ASP A 75 1.07 25.43 -0.34
N GLU A 76 1.08 25.46 -1.67
CA GLU A 76 -0.04 24.96 -2.48
C GLU A 76 -0.18 23.43 -2.38
N LYS A 77 0.95 22.71 -2.43
CA LYS A 77 1.00 21.25 -2.30
C LYS A 77 0.63 20.76 -0.91
N LEU A 78 0.83 21.58 0.12
CA LEU A 78 0.46 21.27 1.51
C LEU A 78 -1.05 21.07 1.65
N LYS A 79 -1.86 21.84 0.92
CA LYS A 79 -3.34 21.70 0.91
C LYS A 79 -3.80 20.32 0.44
N THR A 80 -3.06 19.70 -0.48
CA THR A 80 -3.38 18.38 -1.05
C THR A 80 -2.60 17.23 -0.40
N LEU A 81 -1.67 17.53 0.53
CA LEU A 81 -0.78 16.56 1.15
C LEU A 81 -1.54 15.46 1.89
N LYS A 82 -2.56 15.82 2.66
CA LYS A 82 -3.40 14.85 3.40
C LYS A 82 -4.07 13.86 2.46
N THR A 83 -4.67 14.36 1.36
CA THR A 83 -5.33 13.50 0.36
C THR A 83 -4.33 12.57 -0.33
N LYS A 84 -3.17 13.10 -0.73
CA LYS A 84 -2.10 12.28 -1.34
C LYS A 84 -1.55 11.24 -0.38
N LEU A 85 -1.45 11.56 0.92
CA LEU A 85 -1.06 10.59 1.94
C LEU A 85 -2.11 9.49 2.11
N THR A 86 -3.40 9.83 2.10
CA THR A 86 -4.46 8.81 2.15
C THR A 86 -4.41 7.88 0.94
N ILE A 87 -4.21 8.44 -0.27
CA ILE A 87 -4.05 7.65 -1.49
C ILE A 87 -2.80 6.77 -1.39
N PHE A 88 -1.67 7.34 -0.95
CA PHE A 88 -0.44 6.58 -0.72
C PHE A 88 -0.68 5.41 0.23
N ASN A 89 -1.26 5.66 1.42
CA ASN A 89 -1.53 4.62 2.40
C ASN A 89 -2.42 3.53 1.83
N LEU A 90 -3.45 3.86 1.04
CA LEU A 90 -4.33 2.87 0.41
C LEU A 90 -3.60 2.03 -0.65
N VAL A 91 -2.88 2.67 -1.56
CA VAL A 91 -2.13 1.97 -2.62
C VAL A 91 -1.08 1.08 -2.00
N GLU A 92 -0.32 1.60 -1.06
CA GLU A 92 0.78 0.90 -0.41
C GLU A 92 0.26 -0.23 0.49
N TYR A 93 -0.88 -0.05 1.17
CA TYR A 93 -1.58 -1.10 1.90
C TYR A 93 -1.87 -2.31 1.02
N VAL A 94 -2.48 -2.08 -0.16
CA VAL A 94 -2.82 -3.16 -1.11
C VAL A 94 -1.55 -3.78 -1.70
N CYS A 95 -0.54 -2.97 -2.01
CA CYS A 95 0.73 -3.46 -2.56
C CYS A 95 1.45 -4.37 -1.56
N ILE A 96 1.56 -3.96 -0.30
CA ILE A 96 2.18 -4.74 0.76
C ILE A 96 1.37 -6.01 1.04
N GLN A 97 0.04 -5.89 1.19
CA GLN A 97 -0.85 -7.04 1.38
C GLN A 97 -0.62 -8.10 0.29
N SER A 98 -0.66 -7.70 -0.97
CA SER A 98 -0.51 -8.63 -2.10
C SER A 98 0.91 -9.22 -2.17
N SER A 99 1.93 -8.39 -1.96
CA SER A 99 3.34 -8.81 -2.01
C SER A 99 3.68 -9.80 -0.91
N ILE A 100 3.26 -9.53 0.33
CA ILE A 100 3.41 -10.46 1.45
C ILE A 100 2.55 -11.71 1.19
N GLY A 101 1.35 -11.56 0.62
CA GLY A 101 0.49 -12.67 0.22
C GLY A 101 1.19 -13.71 -0.65
N SER A 102 2.08 -13.28 -1.56
CA SER A 102 2.87 -14.20 -2.40
C SER A 102 3.89 -15.06 -1.63
N LEU A 103 4.21 -14.72 -0.38
CA LEU A 103 5.11 -15.50 0.48
C LEU A 103 4.35 -16.57 1.27
N PHE A 104 3.06 -16.36 1.51
CA PHE A 104 2.20 -17.26 2.28
C PHE A 104 1.31 -18.15 1.41
N SER A 105 1.17 -17.81 0.12
CA SER A 105 0.33 -18.54 -0.82
C SER A 105 1.05 -18.81 -2.14
N ASN A 106 0.51 -19.74 -2.93
CA ASN A 106 0.94 -19.99 -4.30
C ASN A 106 -0.25 -19.85 -5.26
N SER A 107 0.03 -19.35 -6.46
CA SER A 107 -0.90 -19.19 -7.57
C SER A 107 -1.74 -20.44 -7.84
N ASN A 108 -1.16 -21.64 -7.76
CA ASN A 108 -1.90 -22.89 -7.94
C ASN A 108 -2.93 -23.12 -6.83
N THR A 109 -2.59 -22.83 -5.58
CA THR A 109 -3.49 -22.94 -4.43
C THR A 109 -4.65 -21.96 -4.55
N LEU A 110 -4.36 -20.71 -4.93
CA LEU A 110 -5.38 -19.68 -5.11
C LEU A 110 -6.33 -19.95 -6.27
N CYS A 111 -5.87 -20.63 -7.33
CA CYS A 111 -6.68 -20.92 -8.52
C CYS A 111 -7.44 -22.24 -8.45
N TYR A 112 -6.87 -23.28 -7.83
CA TYR A 112 -7.38 -24.65 -7.92
C TYR A 112 -7.55 -25.34 -6.56
N GLY A 113 -7.20 -24.67 -5.46
CA GLY A 113 -7.37 -25.22 -4.13
C GLY A 113 -8.85 -25.40 -3.79
N SER A 114 -9.24 -26.61 -3.40
CA SER A 114 -10.57 -26.91 -2.88
C SER A 114 -10.61 -26.67 -1.37
N GLY A 115 -10.91 -25.44 -0.95
CA GLY A 115 -11.11 -25.16 0.48
C GLY A 115 -11.28 -23.66 0.75
N GLY A 116 -12.25 -23.29 1.59
CA GLY A 116 -12.57 -21.91 1.98
C GLY A 116 -11.47 -21.12 2.71
N GLN A 117 -10.21 -21.53 2.61
CA GLN A 117 -9.02 -20.76 3.02
C GLN A 117 -8.51 -19.83 1.92
N ASN A 118 -9.00 -19.96 0.68
CA ASN A 118 -8.63 -19.12 -0.46
C ASN A 118 -9.01 -17.64 -0.19
N GLY A 119 -8.06 -16.86 0.31
CA GLY A 119 -8.22 -15.43 0.60
C GLY A 119 -8.13 -15.03 2.07
N LEU A 120 -8.16 -15.97 3.02
CA LEU A 120 -7.93 -15.65 4.44
C LEU A 120 -6.48 -15.20 4.67
N GLU A 121 -5.52 -15.80 3.97
CA GLU A 121 -4.12 -15.38 3.93
C GLU A 121 -3.97 -13.93 3.45
N LEU A 122 -4.80 -13.50 2.48
CA LEU A 122 -4.81 -12.12 2.01
C LEU A 122 -5.34 -11.16 3.08
N VAL A 123 -6.26 -11.59 3.95
CA VAL A 123 -6.74 -10.77 5.08
C VAL A 123 -5.64 -10.58 6.13
N PHE A 124 -4.94 -11.67 6.51
CA PHE A 124 -3.85 -11.60 7.48
C PHE A 124 -2.70 -10.71 7.00
N THR A 125 -2.34 -10.83 5.73
CA THR A 125 -1.27 -10.01 5.13
C THR A 125 -1.67 -8.54 5.01
N ALA A 126 -2.96 -8.22 4.93
CA ALA A 126 -3.45 -6.85 5.02
C ALA A 126 -3.24 -6.27 6.43
N TRP A 127 -3.49 -7.03 7.49
CA TRP A 127 -3.18 -6.58 8.85
C TRP A 127 -1.69 -6.37 9.06
N LEU A 128 -0.82 -7.20 8.45
CA LEU A 128 0.63 -7.00 8.47
C LEU A 128 1.08 -5.75 7.71
N ALA A 129 0.30 -5.27 6.73
CA ALA A 129 0.62 -4.04 6.01
C ALA A 129 0.50 -2.78 6.91
N LEU A 130 -0.40 -2.78 7.89
CA LEU A 130 -0.65 -1.65 8.78
C LEU A 130 0.57 -1.18 9.59
N PRO A 131 1.28 -2.05 10.34
CA PRO A 131 2.48 -1.63 11.05
C PRO A 131 3.58 -1.14 10.10
N ILE A 132 3.67 -1.69 8.88
CA ILE A 132 4.63 -1.24 7.87
C ILE A 132 4.31 0.20 7.43
N LEU A 133 3.04 0.53 7.18
CA LEU A 133 2.61 1.89 6.85
C LEU A 133 2.92 2.88 7.99
N ILE A 134 2.71 2.47 9.24
CA ILE A 134 3.06 3.29 10.40
C ILE A 134 4.58 3.58 10.39
N VAL A 135 5.42 2.56 10.19
CA VAL A 135 6.88 2.76 10.08
C VAL A 135 7.23 3.70 8.93
N MET A 136 6.61 3.56 7.76
CA MET A 136 6.81 4.48 6.63
C MET A 136 6.44 5.93 6.98
N SER A 137 5.33 6.14 7.71
CA SER A 137 4.91 7.48 8.14
C SER A 137 5.93 8.14 9.08
N ILE A 138 6.56 7.36 9.96
CA ILE A 138 7.66 7.84 10.82
C ILE A 138 8.87 8.24 9.98
N VAL A 139 9.19 7.47 8.93
CA VAL A 139 10.27 7.81 7.99
C VAL A 139 9.95 9.12 7.26
N PHE A 140 8.71 9.34 6.82
CA PHE A 140 8.31 10.58 6.17
C PHE A 140 8.41 11.80 7.10
N ASN A 141 7.99 11.66 8.36
CA ASN A 141 8.20 12.68 9.39
C ASN A 141 9.70 13.04 9.53
N ARG A 142 10.59 12.05 9.59
CA ARG A 142 12.03 12.31 9.68
C ARG A 142 12.59 13.00 8.43
N ILE A 143 12.09 12.68 7.25
CA ILE A 143 12.54 13.29 5.99
C ILE A 143 12.11 14.75 5.90
N ILE A 144 10.87 15.08 6.27
CA ILE A 144 10.39 16.46 6.18
C ILE A 144 11.11 17.37 7.20
N SER A 145 11.31 16.91 8.43
CA SER A 145 12.07 17.66 9.45
C SER A 145 13.54 17.87 9.06
N ARG A 146 14.17 16.90 8.37
CA ARG A 146 15.55 17.08 7.88
C ARG A 146 15.64 18.13 6.79
N ASN A 147 14.65 18.20 5.90
CA ASN A 147 14.62 19.20 4.84
C ASN A 147 14.52 20.64 5.39
N GLU A 148 13.79 20.84 6.49
CA GLU A 148 13.74 22.13 7.19
C GLU A 148 15.15 22.57 7.64
N ASN A 149 15.91 21.68 8.29
CA ASN A 149 17.26 21.99 8.80
C ASN A 149 18.32 22.26 7.71
N THR A 150 18.07 21.92 6.45
CA THR A 150 18.98 22.21 5.32
C THR A 150 18.59 23.45 4.52
N ALA A 151 17.42 24.04 4.80
CA ALA A 151 16.93 25.24 4.15
C ALA A 151 17.20 26.53 4.95
N ASP A 152 17.76 26.39 6.16
CA ASP A 152 18.36 27.43 6.99
C ASP A 152 19.88 27.50 6.77
#